data_AF-A0ABD5RA82-F1
#
_entry.id   AF-A0ABD5RA82-F1
#
_cell.length_a   1.000
_cell.length_b   1.000
_cell.length_c   1.000
_cell.angle_alpha   90.00
_cell.angle_beta   90.00
_cell.angle_gamma   90.00
#
_symmetry.space_group_name_H-M   'P 1'
#
loop_
_entity.id
_entity.type
_entity.pdbx_description
1 polymer ?
#
loop_
_entity_poly.entity_id
_entity_poly.type
_entity_poly.pdbx_seq_one_letter_code
_entity_poly.pdbx_strand_id
1 'polypeptide(L)' 'MPVLTPDNTNALAHRVAGDSLIYECPNCEHGEILLTDLIENPDAKCLDCGTRYHLYVEEV' A
#
# COMPACT_ATOMS: atom_id res chain seq x y z
N MET A 1 -13.34 -23.12 -17.75
CA MET A 1 -12.33 -22.32 -17.01
C MET A 1 -12.68 -22.47 -15.54
N PRO A 2 -11.74 -22.87 -14.66
CA PRO A 2 -12.05 -23.05 -13.25
C PRO A 2 -12.39 -21.69 -12.62
N VAL A 3 -13.50 -21.64 -11.88
CA VAL A 3 -13.97 -20.45 -11.16
C VAL A 3 -13.15 -20.32 -9.88
N LEU A 4 -12.49 -19.18 -9.70
CA LEU A 4 -11.73 -18.90 -8.48
C LEU A 4 -12.70 -18.62 -7.33
N THR A 5 -12.60 -19.39 -6.25
CA THR A 5 -13.36 -19.28 -5.01
C THR A 5 -12.39 -18.94 -3.87
N PRO A 6 -12.87 -18.34 -2.76
CA PRO A 6 -12.03 -18.02 -1.60
C PRO A 6 -11.17 -19.19 -1.09
N ASP A 7 -11.65 -20.43 -1.26
CA ASP A 7 -10.96 -21.65 -0.83
C ASP A 7 -9.87 -22.14 -1.81
N ASN A 8 -9.85 -21.63 -3.04
CA ASN A 8 -8.92 -22.05 -4.11
C ASN A 8 -8.08 -20.90 -4.71
N THR A 9 -8.32 -19.67 -4.25
CA THR A 9 -7.43 -18.54 -4.49
C THR A 9 -6.36 -18.50 -3.40
N ASN A 10 -5.09 -18.43 -3.81
CA ASN A 10 -3.97 -18.16 -2.90
C ASN A 10 -3.95 -16.70 -2.39
N ALA A 11 -5.06 -15.95 -2.46
CA ALA A 11 -5.20 -14.61 -1.91
C ALA A 11 -5.39 -14.62 -0.37
N LEU A 12 -4.74 -15.54 0.33
CA LEU A 12 -4.48 -15.40 1.75
C LEU A 12 -3.23 -14.54 1.89
N ALA A 13 -3.42 -13.27 2.20
CA ALA A 13 -2.32 -12.37 2.57
C ALA A 13 -1.63 -12.93 3.82
N HIS A 14 -0.52 -13.65 3.61
CA HIS A 14 0.36 -14.02 4.71
C HIS A 14 0.92 -12.72 5.29
N ARG A 15 0.60 -12.47 6.55
CA ARG A 15 1.19 -11.37 7.32
C ARG A 15 2.65 -11.72 7.58
N VAL A 16 3.53 -11.40 6.64
CA VAL A 16 4.98 -11.55 6.78
C VAL A 16 5.47 -10.38 7.62
N ALA A 17 5.90 -10.66 8.86
CA ALA A 17 6.68 -9.72 9.64
C ALA A 17 8.04 -9.56 8.94
N GLY A 18 8.25 -8.45 8.21
CA GLY A 18 9.55 -8.17 7.60
C GLY A 18 9.61 -7.06 6.55
N ASP A 19 8.62 -6.95 5.66
CA ASP A 19 8.69 -6.04 4.51
C ASP A 19 7.51 -5.07 4.48
N SER A 20 7.64 -3.95 5.18
CA SER A 20 6.74 -2.82 4.97
C SER A 20 6.99 -2.26 3.58
N LEU A 21 6.02 -2.41 2.66
CA LEU A 21 6.07 -1.73 1.38
C LEU A 21 6.03 -0.21 1.62
N ILE A 22 7.01 0.50 1.08
CA ILE A 22 7.13 1.95 1.18
C ILE A 22 6.96 2.58 -0.20
N TYR A 23 6.33 3.74 -0.23
CA TYR A 23 6.32 4.65 -1.36
C TYR A 23 7.24 5.82 -1.02
N GLU A 24 8.23 6.07 -1.88
CA GLU A 24 9.14 7.20 -1.74
C GLU A 24 8.39 8.51 -2.04
N CYS A 25 8.46 9.43 -1.10
CA CYS A 25 7.83 10.73 -1.19
C CYS A 25 8.56 11.60 -2.23
N PRO A 26 7.91 12.03 -3.32
CA PRO A 26 8.56 12.89 -4.32
C PRO A 26 8.85 14.32 -3.81
N ASN A 27 8.30 14.70 -2.66
CA ASN A 27 8.39 16.07 -2.12
C ASN A 27 9.51 16.25 -1.09
N CYS A 28 10.26 15.21 -0.73
CA CYS A 28 11.44 15.33 0.13
C CYS A 28 12.44 14.18 -0.08
N GLU A 29 13.73 14.47 0.09
CA GLU A 29 14.86 13.59 -0.27
C GLU A 29 14.89 12.24 0.45
N HIS A 30 14.25 12.14 1.62
CA HIS A 30 14.23 10.94 2.47
C HIS A 30 12.83 10.51 2.89
N GLY A 31 11.80 11.09 2.28
CA GLY A 31 10.44 10.87 2.75
C GLY A 31 9.93 9.50 2.39
N GLU A 32 9.34 8.81 3.37
CA GLU A 32 8.69 7.53 3.15
C GLU A 32 7.21 7.60 3.55
N ILE A 33 6.39 6.87 2.80
CA ILE A 33 4.97 6.69 3.08
C ILE A 33 4.71 5.18 3.10
N LEU A 34 4.15 4.66 4.19
CA LEU A 34 3.80 3.25 4.27
C LEU A 34 2.65 2.95 3.30
N LEU A 35 2.84 1.96 2.43
CA LEU A 35 1.82 1.57 1.47
C LEU A 35 0.56 1.05 2.17
N THR A 36 0.72 0.42 3.34
CA THR A 36 -0.42 0.01 4.18
C THR A 36 -1.21 1.22 4.67
N ASP A 37 -0.55 2.31 5.05
CA ASP A 37 -1.25 3.55 5.42
C ASP A 37 -1.97 4.15 4.23
N LEU A 38 -1.38 4.12 3.03
CA LEU A 38 -2.05 4.57 1.79
C LEU A 38 -3.32 3.78 1.46
N ILE A 39 -3.37 2.50 1.83
CA ILE A 39 -4.53 1.63 1.60
C ILE A 39 -5.58 1.78 2.71
N GLU A 40 -5.15 1.83 3.96
CA GLU A 40 -6.03 1.77 5.14
C GLU A 40 -6.46 3.14 5.64
N ASN A 41 -5.65 4.18 5.42
CA ASN A 41 -5.85 5.52 5.96
C ASN A 41 -6.09 6.54 4.83
N PRO A 42 -7.29 7.15 4.76
CA PRO A 42 -7.58 8.17 3.75
C PRO A 42 -6.75 9.44 3.92
N ASP A 43 -6.05 9.60 5.05
CA ASP A 43 -5.25 10.77 5.38
C ASP A 43 -3.76 10.42 5.52
N ALA A 44 -3.30 9.40 4.79
CA ALA A 44 -1.90 8.97 4.73
C ALA A 44 -0.97 10.13 4.38
N LYS A 45 0.13 10.22 5.13
CA LYS A 45 1.10 11.33 5.06
C LYS A 45 2.50 10.78 4.96
N CYS A 46 3.36 11.53 4.28
CA CYS A 46 4.80 11.33 4.40
C CYS A 46 5.24 11.51 5.85
N LEU A 47 6.05 10.58 6.34
CA LEU A 47 6.53 10.57 7.72
C LEU A 47 7.46 11.76 8.01
N ASP A 48 8.13 12.29 6.99
CA ASP A 48 9.10 13.38 7.14
C ASP A 48 8.51 14.76 6.87
N CYS A 49 7.88 14.96 5.71
CA CYS A 49 7.41 16.29 5.30
C CYS A 49 5.90 16.52 5.54
N GLY A 50 5.15 15.50 5.95
CA GLY A 50 3.72 15.60 6.25
C GLY A 50 2.81 15.82 5.04
N THR A 51 3.35 15.77 3.82
CA THR A 51 2.53 15.86 2.60
C THR A 51 1.56 14.69 2.54
N ARG A 52 0.31 14.97 2.18
CA ARG A 52 -0.76 13.97 2.08
C ARG A 52 -0.78 13.29 0.72
N TYR A 53 -1.08 12.01 0.73
CA TYR A 53 -1.15 11.19 -0.46
C TYR A 53 -2.41 10.33 -0.45
N HIS A 54 -2.95 10.06 -1.65
CA HIS A 54 -4.08 9.16 -1.87
C HIS A 54 -3.68 8.10 -2.88
N LEU A 55 -4.04 6.85 -2.59
CA LEU A 55 -3.88 5.76 -3.54
C LEU A 55 -5.07 5.73 -4.51
N TYR A 56 -4.78 5.69 -5.81
CA TYR A 56 -5.78 5.50 -6.86
C TYR A 56 -5.41 4.27 -7.68
N VAL A 57 -6.39 3.41 -7.97
CA VAL A 57 -6.23 2.19 -8.77
C VAL A 57 -7.06 2.36 -10.04
N GLU A 58 -6.44 2.13 -11.20
CA GLU A 58 -7.07 2.19 -12.51
C GLU A 58 -7.05 0.81 -13.17
N GLU A 59 -8.16 0.40 -13.78
CA GLU A 59 -8.25 -0.83 -14.58
C GLU A 59 -7.68 -0.57 -15.99
N VAL A 60 -6.91 -1.53 -16.52
CA VAL A 60 -6.29 -1.48 -17.86
C VAL A 60 -6.78 -2.61 -18.74
#